data_AF-A0A351SQ74-F1
#
_entry.id   AF-A0A351SQ74-F1
#
_cell.length_a   1.000
_cell.length_b   1.000
_cell.length_c   1.000
_cell.angle_alpha   90.00
_cell.angle_beta   90.00
_cell.angle_gamma   90.00
#
_symmetry.space_group_name_H-M   'P 1'
#
loop_
_entity.id
_entity.type
_entity.pdbx_description
1 polymer ?
#
loop_
_entity_poly.entity_id
_entity_poly.type
_entity_poly.pdbx_seq_one_letter_code
_entity_poly.pdbx_strand_id
1 'polypeptide(L)'
;MYNFAELFDKKTRVLYDFIRNRVVSLKRYYKVQVAIDVSIVILGLFLAFFPSIVNYNANIALYTLMGVYAGLELLEYLLSRCSFESLYLCISAGVCAFSGFFLKNYSPPGVISASILVWILLTAIIKIMNLQNIYIKKTRLFIIKLGLLSAYTTIGVLVSINIYFKISQINYMLSLLFLSYGFLELVSDLLEYLSDDVKFLKE
;
A
#
# COMPACT_ATOMS: atom_id res chain seq x y z
N MET A 1 34.11 11.07 -44.49
CA MET A 1 34.16 11.55 -43.09
C MET A 1 32.74 11.55 -42.53
N TYR A 2 32.29 10.43 -41.97
CA TYR A 2 30.97 10.37 -41.32
C TYR A 2 31.06 11.01 -39.93
N ASN A 3 30.73 12.30 -39.92
CA ASN A 3 30.01 13.08 -38.92
C ASN A 3 29.95 12.53 -37.47
N PHE A 4 31.06 12.62 -36.74
CA PHE A 4 31.15 12.31 -35.30
C PHE A 4 30.17 13.14 -34.45
N ALA A 5 29.80 14.33 -34.93
CA ALA A 5 28.81 15.22 -34.32
C ALA A 5 27.38 14.64 -34.36
N GLU A 6 27.02 13.96 -35.44
CA GLU A 6 25.69 13.34 -35.62
C GLU A 6 25.49 12.13 -34.70
N LEU A 7 26.59 11.38 -34.46
CA LEU A 7 26.58 10.24 -33.54
C LEU A 7 26.45 10.68 -32.07
N PHE A 8 27.09 11.80 -31.72
CA PHE A 8 27.00 12.39 -30.39
C PHE A 8 25.59 12.93 -30.10
N ASP A 9 25.01 13.63 -31.07
CA ASP A 9 23.66 14.20 -30.98
C ASP A 9 22.57 13.11 -30.90
N LYS A 10 22.75 11.99 -31.60
CA LYS A 10 21.83 10.84 -31.52
C LYS A 10 21.88 10.17 -30.15
N LYS A 11 23.06 10.06 -29.54
CA LYS A 11 23.25 9.43 -28.22
C LYS A 11 22.70 10.30 -27.08
N THR A 12 22.87 11.62 -27.16
CA THR A 12 22.27 12.57 -26.22
C THR A 12 20.75 12.63 -26.36
N ARG A 13 20.19 12.54 -27.58
CA ARG A 13 18.74 12.47 -27.78
C ARG A 13 18.13 11.21 -27.15
N VAL A 14 18.73 10.04 -27.36
CA VAL A 14 18.27 8.78 -26.74
C VAL A 14 18.36 8.85 -25.22
N LEU A 15 19.43 9.43 -24.67
CA LEU A 15 19.57 9.62 -23.23
C LEU A 15 18.52 10.60 -22.69
N TYR A 16 18.26 11.69 -23.40
CA TYR A 16 17.27 12.69 -23.02
C TYR A 16 15.84 12.13 -23.07
N ASP A 17 15.50 11.39 -24.12
CA ASP A 17 14.19 10.72 -24.24
C ASP A 17 14.04 9.61 -23.19
N PHE A 18 15.11 8.90 -22.85
CA PHE A 18 15.12 7.93 -21.76
C PHE A 18 14.89 8.60 -20.40
N ILE A 19 15.60 9.71 -20.11
CA ILE A 19 15.43 10.48 -18.87
C ILE A 19 14.02 11.09 -18.80
N ARG A 20 13.55 11.70 -19.90
CA ARG A 20 12.20 12.28 -19.99
C ARG A 20 11.13 11.22 -19.77
N ASN A 21 11.23 10.06 -20.41
CA ASN A 21 10.28 8.96 -20.21
C ASN A 21 10.31 8.42 -18.78
N ARG A 22 11.49 8.34 -18.13
CA ARG A 22 11.62 7.99 -16.70
C ARG A 22 10.94 9.00 -15.78
N VAL A 23 11.13 10.30 -16.02
CA VAL A 23 10.51 11.36 -15.20
C VAL A 23 8.99 11.36 -15.35
N VAL A 24 8.49 11.15 -16.58
CA VAL A 24 7.05 11.05 -16.85
C VAL A 24 6.45 9.79 -16.20
N SER A 25 7.15 8.65 -16.19
CA SER A 25 6.67 7.44 -15.52
C SER A 25 6.62 7.59 -14.00
N LEU A 26 7.61 8.25 -13.37
CA LEU A 26 7.59 8.53 -11.93
C LEU A 26 6.39 9.39 -11.51
N LYS A 27 6.09 10.46 -12.27
CA LYS A 27 4.93 11.30 -11.97
C LYS A 27 3.59 10.59 -12.16
N ARG A 28 3.53 9.55 -13.00
CA ARG A 28 2.34 8.70 -13.16
C ARG A 28 2.21 7.72 -11.99
N TYR A 29 3.31 7.13 -11.54
CA TYR A 29 3.36 6.23 -10.39
C TYR A 29 2.73 6.86 -9.14
N TYR A 30 3.22 8.02 -8.70
CA TYR A 30 2.67 8.69 -7.51
C TYR A 30 1.19 9.07 -7.65
N LYS A 31 0.74 9.41 -8.87
CA LYS A 31 -0.68 9.71 -9.09
C LYS A 31 -1.57 8.47 -8.96
N VAL A 32 -1.08 7.33 -9.42
CA VAL A 32 -1.80 6.05 -9.31
C VAL A 32 -1.82 5.59 -7.85
N GLN A 33 -0.70 5.66 -7.15
CA GLN A 33 -0.62 5.36 -5.71
C GLN A 33 -1.59 6.19 -4.88
N VAL A 34 -1.57 7.53 -5.01
CA VAL A 34 -2.51 8.41 -4.30
C VAL A 34 -3.96 8.07 -4.64
N ALA A 35 -4.27 7.71 -5.89
CA ALA A 35 -5.62 7.30 -6.27
C ALA A 35 -6.05 5.98 -5.60
N ILE A 36 -5.12 5.03 -5.42
CA ILE A 36 -5.36 3.78 -4.72
C ILE A 36 -5.58 4.03 -3.23
N ASP A 37 -4.74 4.86 -2.60
CA ASP A 37 -4.89 5.21 -1.18
C ASP A 37 -6.24 5.87 -0.90
N VAL A 38 -6.64 6.82 -1.74
CA VAL A 38 -7.96 7.45 -1.67
C VAL A 38 -9.07 6.39 -1.81
N SER A 39 -8.91 5.43 -2.71
CA SER A 39 -9.88 4.33 -2.89
C SER A 39 -10.00 3.47 -1.63
N ILE A 40 -8.88 3.17 -0.96
CA ILE A 40 -8.84 2.43 0.30
C ILE A 40 -9.52 3.20 1.43
N VAL A 41 -9.27 4.51 1.54
CA VAL A 41 -9.94 5.37 2.51
C VAL A 41 -11.46 5.38 2.28
N ILE A 42 -11.89 5.49 1.03
CA ILE A 42 -13.33 5.43 0.67
C ILE A 42 -13.93 4.08 1.06
N LEU A 43 -13.23 2.97 0.82
CA LEU A 43 -13.67 1.63 1.26
C LEU A 43 -13.78 1.55 2.79
N GLY A 44 -12.81 2.10 3.52
CA GLY A 44 -12.86 2.18 4.98
C GLY A 44 -14.05 2.99 5.49
N LEU A 45 -14.35 4.13 4.86
CA LEU A 45 -15.54 4.95 5.16
C LEU A 45 -16.83 4.20 4.85
N PHE A 46 -16.90 3.52 3.70
CA PHE A 46 -18.07 2.75 3.30
C PHE A 46 -18.41 1.66 4.34
N LEU A 47 -17.41 0.95 4.85
CA LEU A 47 -17.60 -0.02 5.95
C LEU A 47 -18.10 0.64 7.25
N ALA A 48 -17.68 1.88 7.53
CA ALA A 48 -18.13 2.63 8.70
C ALA A 48 -19.63 2.96 8.62
N PHE A 49 -20.08 3.42 7.45
CA PHE A 49 -21.47 3.84 7.23
C PHE A 49 -22.44 2.68 7.02
N PHE A 50 -21.96 1.54 6.49
CA PHE A 50 -22.79 0.36 6.21
C PHE A 50 -22.37 -0.87 7.04
N PRO A 51 -22.48 -0.82 8.38
CA PRO A 51 -22.05 -1.92 9.25
C PRO A 51 -22.89 -3.19 9.03
N SER A 52 -24.10 -3.09 8.49
CA SER A 52 -24.98 -4.24 8.24
C SER A 52 -24.35 -5.30 7.32
N ILE A 53 -23.44 -4.91 6.40
CA ILE A 53 -22.80 -5.82 5.46
C ILE A 53 -21.88 -6.81 6.18
N VAL A 54 -21.10 -6.32 7.14
CA VAL A 54 -20.09 -7.13 7.84
C VAL A 54 -20.73 -7.95 8.97
N ASN A 55 -21.84 -7.48 9.55
CA ASN A 55 -22.63 -8.25 10.51
C ASN A 55 -23.23 -9.52 9.92
N TYR A 56 -23.45 -9.58 8.60
CA TYR A 56 -24.00 -10.75 7.94
C TYR A 56 -22.98 -11.89 7.86
N ASN A 57 -21.74 -11.57 7.45
CA ASN A 57 -20.63 -12.51 7.44
C ASN A 57 -19.28 -11.78 7.42
N ALA A 58 -18.68 -11.61 8.60
CA ALA A 58 -17.43 -10.86 8.77
C ALA A 58 -16.24 -11.48 8.02
N ASN A 59 -16.22 -12.81 7.85
CA ASN A 59 -15.18 -13.50 7.10
C ASN A 59 -15.24 -13.10 5.62
N ILE A 60 -16.44 -13.17 5.02
CA ILE A 60 -16.64 -12.78 3.61
C ILE A 60 -16.29 -11.30 3.41
N ALA A 61 -16.65 -10.44 4.36
CA ALA A 61 -16.30 -9.03 4.30
C ALA A 61 -14.78 -8.80 4.28
N LEU A 62 -14.03 -9.42 5.21
CA LEU A 62 -12.56 -9.32 5.23
C LEU A 62 -11.96 -9.81 3.91
N TYR A 63 -12.34 -10.99 3.43
CA TYR A 63 -11.74 -11.58 2.23
C TYR A 63 -12.08 -10.79 0.96
N THR A 64 -13.29 -10.22 0.90
CA THR A 64 -13.68 -9.33 -0.20
C THR A 64 -12.83 -8.07 -0.18
N LEU A 65 -12.63 -7.46 0.99
CA LEU A 65 -11.78 -6.26 1.12
C LEU A 65 -10.33 -6.55 0.74
N MET A 66 -9.77 -7.67 1.21
CA MET A 66 -8.41 -8.09 0.84
C MET A 66 -8.29 -8.39 -0.65
N GLY A 67 -9.32 -8.98 -1.27
CA GLY A 67 -9.38 -9.20 -2.71
C GLY A 67 -9.43 -7.90 -3.51
N VAL A 68 -10.25 -6.93 -3.09
CA VAL A 68 -10.30 -5.59 -3.70
C VAL A 68 -8.96 -4.89 -3.57
N TYR A 69 -8.35 -4.92 -2.38
CA TYR A 69 -7.03 -4.34 -2.13
C TYR A 69 -5.95 -5.00 -3.01
N ALA A 70 -5.91 -6.33 -3.09
CA ALA A 70 -5.00 -7.04 -4.00
C ALA A 70 -5.21 -6.64 -5.46
N GLY A 71 -6.46 -6.45 -5.90
CA GLY A 71 -6.79 -5.96 -7.24
C GLY A 71 -6.28 -4.55 -7.51
N LEU A 72 -6.39 -3.64 -6.53
CA LEU A 72 -5.86 -2.28 -6.63
C LEU A 72 -4.33 -2.28 -6.75
N GLU A 73 -3.64 -3.06 -5.91
CA GLU A 73 -2.17 -3.22 -5.95
C GLU A 73 -1.69 -3.83 -7.27
N LEU A 74 -2.44 -4.79 -7.82
CA LEU A 74 -2.16 -5.36 -9.14
C LEU A 74 -2.32 -4.32 -10.26
N LEU A 75 -3.37 -3.48 -10.19
CA LEU A 75 -3.55 -2.36 -11.11
C LEU A 75 -2.39 -1.38 -11.02
N GLU A 76 -1.91 -1.07 -9.81
CA GLU A 76 -0.73 -0.24 -9.60
C GLU A 76 0.49 -0.81 -10.33
N TYR A 77 0.78 -2.09 -10.10
CA TYR A 77 1.91 -2.78 -10.69
C TYR A 77 1.90 -2.70 -12.22
N LEU A 78 0.72 -2.93 -12.82
CA LEU A 78 0.51 -2.90 -14.27
C LEU A 78 0.64 -1.48 -14.84
N LEU A 79 0.09 -0.46 -14.17
CA LEU A 79 0.05 0.93 -14.65
C LEU A 79 1.38 1.65 -14.44
N SER A 80 2.10 1.33 -13.37
CA SER A 80 3.31 2.05 -12.94
C SER A 80 4.62 1.44 -13.43
N ARG A 81 4.57 0.40 -14.26
CA ARG A 81 5.73 -0.34 -14.79
C ARG A 81 6.60 -0.97 -13.69
N CYS A 82 6.08 -2.05 -13.12
CA CYS A 82 6.85 -3.04 -12.37
C CYS A 82 7.46 -2.57 -11.03
N SER A 83 6.69 -1.85 -10.20
CA SER A 83 7.05 -1.66 -8.79
C SER A 83 7.00 -3.01 -8.06
N PHE A 84 8.16 -3.58 -7.72
CA PHE A 84 8.21 -4.85 -6.99
C PHE A 84 7.47 -4.79 -5.66
N GLU A 85 7.42 -3.63 -5.01
CA GLU A 85 6.66 -3.37 -3.78
C GLU A 85 5.17 -3.68 -3.95
N SER A 86 4.49 -3.04 -4.90
CA SER A 86 3.05 -3.24 -5.15
C SER A 86 2.73 -4.70 -5.52
N LEU A 87 3.65 -5.39 -6.20
CA LEU A 87 3.51 -6.83 -6.46
C LEU A 87 3.58 -7.67 -5.17
N TYR A 88 4.51 -7.37 -4.27
CA TYR A 88 4.58 -8.07 -2.99
C TYR A 88 3.37 -7.76 -2.10
N LEU A 89 2.87 -6.52 -2.12
CA LEU A 89 1.64 -6.13 -1.41
C LEU A 89 0.42 -6.88 -1.98
N CYS A 90 0.31 -6.98 -3.30
CA CYS A 90 -0.70 -7.80 -3.98
C CYS A 90 -0.62 -9.27 -3.56
N ILE A 91 0.57 -9.87 -3.50
CA ILE A 91 0.73 -11.27 -3.07
C ILE A 91 0.33 -11.42 -1.60
N SER A 92 0.75 -10.52 -0.73
CA SER A 92 0.40 -10.54 0.69
C SER A 92 -1.11 -10.48 0.90
N ALA A 93 -1.78 -9.52 0.24
CA ALA A 93 -3.23 -9.38 0.27
C ALA A 93 -3.94 -10.60 -0.34
N GLY A 94 -3.41 -11.13 -1.44
CA GLY A 94 -3.89 -12.34 -2.09
C GLY A 94 -3.84 -13.55 -1.15
N VAL A 95 -2.72 -13.78 -0.47
CA VAL A 95 -2.59 -14.86 0.52
C VAL A 95 -3.63 -14.73 1.62
N CYS A 96 -3.88 -13.51 2.11
CA CYS A 96 -4.91 -13.26 3.12
C CYS A 96 -6.34 -13.41 2.58
N ALA A 97 -6.61 -13.14 1.30
CA ALA A 97 -7.90 -13.41 0.67
C ALA A 97 -8.12 -14.92 0.46
N PHE A 98 -7.10 -15.64 0.00
CA PHE A 98 -7.17 -17.08 -0.28
C PHE A 98 -7.21 -17.94 0.98
N SER A 99 -6.65 -17.49 2.09
CA SER A 99 -6.68 -18.21 3.38
C SER A 99 -8.11 -18.52 3.83
N GLY A 100 -9.09 -17.70 3.42
CA GLY A 100 -10.50 -17.88 3.73
C GLY A 100 -11.14 -19.16 3.21
N PHE A 101 -10.63 -19.72 2.11
CA PHE A 101 -11.12 -21.01 1.62
C PHE A 101 -10.71 -22.17 2.52
N PHE A 102 -9.51 -22.09 3.12
CA PHE A 102 -8.96 -23.15 3.97
C PHE A 102 -9.44 -23.04 5.42
N LEU A 103 -9.71 -21.83 5.90
CA LEU A 103 -10.03 -21.57 7.31
C LEU A 103 -11.53 -21.50 7.61
N LYS A 104 -12.38 -21.92 6.66
CA LYS A 104 -13.85 -21.87 6.77
C LYS A 104 -14.43 -22.57 8.02
N ASN A 105 -13.76 -23.62 8.50
CA ASN A 105 -14.26 -24.46 9.60
C ASN A 105 -13.87 -23.95 11.00
N TYR A 106 -13.08 -22.87 11.08
CA TYR A 106 -12.61 -22.29 12.34
C TYR A 106 -13.51 -21.13 12.80
N SER A 107 -13.34 -20.70 14.05
CA SER A 107 -14.12 -19.59 14.61
C SER A 107 -13.84 -18.28 13.85
N PRO A 108 -14.89 -17.58 13.36
CA PRO A 108 -14.71 -16.37 12.56
C PRO A 108 -13.80 -15.30 13.18
N PRO A 109 -13.93 -14.94 14.47
CA PRO A 109 -13.11 -13.89 15.08
C PRO A 109 -11.63 -14.27 15.15
N GLY A 110 -11.32 -15.52 15.46
CA GLY A 110 -9.96 -16.02 15.54
C GLY A 110 -9.27 -16.01 14.18
N VAL A 111 -10.00 -16.45 13.15
CA VAL A 111 -9.51 -16.47 11.77
C VAL A 111 -9.26 -15.06 11.25
N ILE A 112 -10.20 -14.13 11.45
CA ILE A 112 -10.07 -12.73 11.02
C ILE A 112 -8.88 -12.07 11.72
N SER A 113 -8.78 -12.23 13.05
CA SER A 113 -7.70 -11.67 13.85
C SER A 113 -6.32 -12.15 13.39
N ALA A 114 -6.17 -13.47 13.18
CA ALA A 114 -4.92 -14.05 12.69
C ALA A 114 -4.59 -13.59 11.27
N SER A 115 -5.58 -13.55 10.37
CA SER A 115 -5.40 -13.14 8.97
C SER A 115 -4.96 -11.67 8.86
N ILE A 116 -5.54 -10.79 9.67
CA ILE A 116 -5.15 -9.38 9.76
C ILE A 116 -3.72 -9.25 10.30
N LEU A 117 -3.39 -9.99 11.37
CA LEU A 117 -2.06 -9.94 11.97
C LEU A 117 -0.98 -10.37 10.97
N VAL A 118 -1.19 -11.47 10.26
CA VAL A 118 -0.28 -11.95 9.21
C VAL A 118 -0.14 -10.92 8.10
N TRP A 119 -1.25 -10.34 7.65
CA TRP A 119 -1.23 -9.30 6.62
C TRP A 119 -0.39 -8.08 7.03
N ILE A 120 -0.59 -7.58 8.26
CA ILE A 120 0.15 -6.42 8.79
C ILE A 120 1.64 -6.72 8.88
N LEU A 121 2.03 -7.90 9.38
CA LEU A 121 3.43 -8.30 9.47
C LEU A 121 4.09 -8.40 8.10
N LEU A 122 3.42 -9.03 7.13
CA LEU A 122 3.93 -9.12 5.76
C LEU A 122 4.08 -7.73 5.12
N THR A 123 3.05 -6.90 5.24
CA THR A 123 3.08 -5.51 4.76
C THR A 123 4.24 -4.73 5.39
N ALA A 124 4.47 -4.90 6.69
CA ALA A 124 5.57 -4.24 7.38
C ALA A 124 6.94 -4.66 6.86
N ILE A 125 7.17 -5.97 6.64
CA ILE A 125 8.41 -6.48 6.07
C ILE A 125 8.65 -5.88 4.69
N ILE A 126 7.62 -5.89 3.83
CA ILE A 126 7.70 -5.34 2.46
C ILE A 126 8.10 -3.86 2.49
N LYS A 127 7.45 -3.05 3.33
CA LYS A 127 7.78 -1.62 3.43
C LYS A 127 9.15 -1.34 4.04
N ILE A 128 9.61 -2.15 5.00
CA ILE A 128 10.97 -2.02 5.54
C ILE A 128 12.01 -2.26 4.45
N MET A 129 11.80 -3.26 3.58
CA MET A 129 12.69 -3.51 2.44
C MET A 129 12.75 -2.31 1.49
N ASN A 130 11.62 -1.64 1.23
CA ASN A 130 11.61 -0.45 0.39
C ASN A 130 12.24 0.78 1.09
N LEU A 131 12.01 0.95 2.39
CA LEU A 131 12.59 2.02 3.20
C LEU A 131 14.12 2.03 3.17
N GLN A 132 14.76 0.87 3.06
CA GLN A 132 16.22 0.76 2.93
C GLN A 132 16.75 1.52 1.70
N ASN A 133 15.98 1.54 0.60
CA ASN A 133 16.35 2.27 -0.62
C ASN A 133 16.21 3.80 -0.45
N ILE A 134 15.28 4.24 0.41
CA ILE A 134 15.01 5.66 0.69
C ILE A 134 16.03 6.22 1.68
N TYR A 135 16.45 5.43 2.67
CA TYR A 135 17.46 5.81 3.66
C TYR A 135 18.75 6.36 3.02
N ILE A 136 19.20 5.73 1.94
CA ILE A 136 20.42 6.10 1.21
C ILE A 136 20.29 7.50 0.57
N LYS A 137 19.07 7.98 0.31
CA LYS A 137 18.81 9.18 -0.51
C LYS A 137 18.24 10.37 0.29
N LYS A 138 17.38 10.13 1.29
CA LYS A 138 16.62 11.18 2.00
C LYS A 138 16.36 10.79 3.48
N THR A 139 17.24 11.18 4.40
CA THR A 139 17.18 10.78 5.82
C THR A 139 15.93 11.27 6.55
N ARG A 140 15.46 12.50 6.29
CA ARG A 140 14.24 13.03 6.94
C ARG A 140 12.97 12.33 6.48
N LEU A 141 12.84 12.07 5.18
CA LEU A 141 11.70 11.34 4.61
C LEU A 141 11.65 9.90 5.16
N PHE A 142 12.81 9.27 5.32
CA PHE A 142 12.94 7.95 5.94
C PHE A 142 12.37 7.93 7.37
N ILE A 143 12.73 8.90 8.23
CA ILE A 143 12.24 8.97 9.62
C ILE A 143 10.71 9.10 9.66
N ILE A 144 10.14 9.96 8.81
CA ILE A 144 8.68 10.16 8.76
C ILE A 144 7.97 8.88 8.31
N LYS A 145 8.43 8.26 7.21
CA LYS A 145 7.83 7.02 6.71
C LYS A 145 7.97 5.85 7.70
N LEU A 146 9.08 5.76 8.43
CA LEU A 146 9.26 4.79 9.50
C LEU A 146 8.26 5.03 10.65
N GLY A 147 8.01 6.30 11.00
CA GLY A 147 6.99 6.68 11.99
C GLY A 147 5.56 6.34 11.56
N LEU A 148 5.22 6.55 10.28
CA LEU A 148 3.92 6.16 9.74
C LEU A 148 3.75 4.64 9.73
N LEU A 149 4.81 3.90 9.37
CA LEU A 149 4.81 2.44 9.40
C LEU A 149 4.63 1.89 10.82
N SER A 150 5.31 2.46 11.82
CA SER A 150 5.17 2.04 13.22
C SER A 150 3.78 2.35 13.78
N ALA A 151 3.19 3.49 13.40
CA ALA A 151 1.82 3.82 13.76
C ALA A 151 0.81 2.83 13.16
N TYR A 152 0.90 2.57 11.86
CA TYR A 152 0.04 1.60 11.16
C TYR A 152 0.13 0.20 11.80
N THR A 153 1.33 -0.32 11.97
CA THR A 153 1.54 -1.66 12.54
C THR A 153 0.99 -1.78 13.96
N THR A 154 1.16 -0.74 14.78
CA THR A 154 0.61 -0.71 16.13
C THR A 154 -0.93 -0.71 16.12
N ILE A 155 -1.55 0.14 15.30
CA ILE A 155 -3.01 0.17 15.14
C ILE A 155 -3.53 -1.19 14.67
N GLY A 156 -2.85 -1.79 13.69
CA GLY A 156 -3.24 -3.07 13.13
C GLY A 156 -3.17 -4.22 14.14
N VAL A 157 -2.09 -4.29 14.94
CA VAL A 157 -1.95 -5.29 16.01
C VAL A 157 -3.05 -5.10 17.05
N LEU A 158 -3.32 -3.86 17.47
CA LEU A 158 -4.39 -3.56 18.42
C LEU A 158 -5.77 -3.95 17.88
N VAL A 159 -6.05 -3.69 16.60
CA VAL A 159 -7.29 -4.10 15.93
C VAL A 159 -7.42 -5.62 15.92
N SER A 160 -6.37 -6.34 15.53
CA SER A 160 -6.35 -7.81 15.52
C SER A 160 -6.65 -8.39 16.90
N ILE A 161 -6.01 -7.87 17.96
CA ILE A 161 -6.25 -8.30 19.34
C ILE A 161 -7.71 -8.01 19.74
N ASN A 162 -8.23 -6.82 19.42
CA ASN A 162 -9.60 -6.45 19.76
C ASN A 162 -10.64 -7.34 19.06
N ILE A 163 -10.43 -7.66 17.78
CA ILE A 163 -11.31 -8.57 17.03
C ILE A 163 -11.34 -9.96 17.67
N TYR A 164 -10.22 -10.44 18.18
CA TYR A 164 -10.14 -11.74 18.85
C TYR A 164 -11.04 -11.78 20.11
N PHE A 165 -11.04 -10.71 20.91
CA PHE A 165 -11.77 -10.65 22.19
C PHE A 165 -13.20 -10.13 22.09
N LYS A 166 -13.53 -9.26 21.12
CA LYS A 166 -14.84 -8.58 21.02
C LYS A 166 -15.47 -8.74 19.63
N ILE A 167 -16.34 -9.75 19.54
CA ILE A 167 -17.04 -10.14 18.30
C ILE A 167 -18.05 -9.08 17.83
N SER A 168 -18.68 -8.35 18.75
CA SER A 168 -19.77 -7.41 18.44
C SER A 168 -19.33 -6.14 17.70
N GLN A 169 -18.01 -5.91 17.54
CA GLN A 169 -17.46 -4.67 16.99
C GLN A 169 -16.51 -4.92 15.80
N ILE A 170 -16.48 -6.13 15.24
CA ILE A 170 -15.57 -6.51 14.15
C ILE A 170 -15.60 -5.51 12.99
N ASN A 171 -16.79 -4.99 12.66
CA ASN A 171 -16.98 -4.06 11.54
C ASN A 171 -16.32 -2.71 11.78
N TYR A 172 -16.49 -2.15 12.98
CA TYR A 172 -15.85 -0.90 13.38
C TYR A 172 -14.34 -1.06 13.42
N MET A 173 -13.86 -2.22 13.88
CA MET A 173 -12.43 -2.53 13.93
C MET A 173 -11.82 -2.70 12.53
N LEU A 174 -12.51 -3.38 11.62
CA LEU A 174 -12.13 -3.47 10.20
C LEU A 174 -12.14 -2.10 9.53
N SER A 175 -13.20 -1.31 9.72
CA SER A 175 -13.28 0.05 9.18
C SER A 175 -12.13 0.92 9.69
N LEU A 176 -11.86 0.89 11.00
CA LEU A 176 -10.72 1.61 11.59
C LEU A 176 -9.39 1.19 10.98
N LEU A 177 -9.18 -0.11 10.74
CA LEU A 177 -7.96 -0.62 10.11
C LEU A 177 -7.79 -0.08 8.69
N PHE A 178 -8.80 -0.20 7.84
CA PHE A 178 -8.71 0.26 6.45
C PHE A 178 -8.62 1.80 6.34
N LEU A 179 -9.33 2.53 7.21
CA LEU A 179 -9.23 3.99 7.28
C LEU A 179 -7.84 4.45 7.70
N SER A 180 -7.32 3.88 8.79
CA SER A 180 -5.98 4.24 9.28
C SER A 180 -4.90 3.85 8.28
N TYR A 181 -5.00 2.66 7.68
CA TYR A 181 -4.06 2.22 6.65
C TYR A 181 -4.06 3.16 5.45
N GLY A 182 -5.22 3.38 4.81
CA GLY A 182 -5.32 4.23 3.63
C GLY A 182 -4.91 5.68 3.91
N PHE A 183 -5.24 6.22 5.10
CA PHE A 183 -4.85 7.59 5.45
C PHE A 183 -3.34 7.72 5.68
N LEU A 184 -2.73 6.77 6.37
CA LEU A 184 -1.29 6.80 6.63
C LEU A 184 -0.47 6.62 5.34
N GLU A 185 -0.93 5.78 4.42
CA GLU A 185 -0.32 5.66 3.08
C GLU A 185 -0.49 6.92 2.26
N LEU A 186 -1.68 7.49 2.23
CA LEU A 186 -1.93 8.74 1.52
C LEU A 186 -0.96 9.84 1.99
N VAL A 187 -0.70 9.94 3.29
CA VAL A 187 0.28 10.89 3.84
C VAL A 187 1.70 10.52 3.39
N SER A 188 2.08 9.24 3.45
CA SER A 188 3.39 8.76 3.01
C SER A 188 3.68 9.10 1.54
N ASP A 189 2.72 8.82 0.65
CA ASP A 189 2.90 8.96 -0.80
C ASP A 189 2.77 10.42 -1.24
N LEU A 190 1.93 11.20 -0.58
CA LEU A 190 1.86 12.65 -0.78
C LEU A 190 3.16 13.34 -0.35
N LEU A 191 3.77 12.91 0.75
CA LEU A 191 5.09 13.40 1.17
C LEU A 191 6.18 13.04 0.15
N GLU A 192 6.14 11.83 -0.42
CA GLU A 192 7.11 11.44 -1.43
C GLU A 192 6.95 12.24 -2.73
N TYR A 193 5.71 12.44 -3.18
CA TYR A 193 5.37 13.30 -4.31
C TYR A 193 5.88 14.74 -4.10
N LEU A 194 5.64 15.32 -2.91
CA LEU A 194 6.14 16.66 -2.57
C LEU A 194 7.66 16.71 -2.43
N SER A 195 8.31 15.61 -2.02
CA SER A 195 9.77 15.56 -1.83
C SER A 195 10.56 15.66 -3.12
N ASP A 196 9.94 15.42 -4.28
CA ASP A 196 10.60 15.59 -5.57
C ASP A 196 10.59 17.06 -6.01
N ASP A 197 9.56 17.82 -5.62
CA ASP A 197 9.38 19.25 -5.93
C ASP A 197 9.98 20.20 -4.86
N VAL A 198 10.02 19.80 -3.58
CA VAL A 198 10.43 20.67 -2.46
C VAL A 198 11.86 20.37 -1.98
N LYS A 199 12.77 21.37 -2.09
CA LYS A 199 14.17 21.28 -1.64
C LYS A 199 14.34 20.88 -0.16
N PHE A 200 13.39 21.22 0.72
CA PHE A 200 13.45 20.95 2.16
C PHE A 200 13.49 19.46 2.56
N LEU A 201 13.08 18.55 1.67
CA LEU A 201 13.08 17.10 1.91
C LEU A 201 14.30 16.38 1.30
N LYS A 202 15.20 17.12 0.62
CA LYS A 202 16.44 16.59 0.02
C LYS A 202 17.66 16.70 0.94
N GLU A 203 17.54 17.42 2.06
CA GLU A 203 18.54 17.60 3.12
C GLU A 203 18.06 16.94 4.42
#